data_AF-A0A2G2A150-F1
#
_entry.id   AF-A0A2G2A150-F1
#
_cell.length_a   1.000
_cell.length_b   1.000
_cell.length_c   1.000
_cell.angle_alpha   90.00
_cell.angle_beta   90.00
_cell.angle_gamma   90.00
#
_symmetry.space_group_name_H-M   'P 1'
#
loop_
_entity.id
_entity.type
_entity.pdbx_description
1 polymer ?
#
loop_
_entity_poly.entity_id
_entity_poly.type
_entity_poly.pdbx_seq_one_letter_code
_entity_poly.pdbx_strand_id
1 'polypeptide(L)'
;MSVLSDQIRLAQSLQPVGIAGRVVALRGLTVIVDQLPLPIGAEIHVDSTGVQGEVVGFSEGQAIVMLFGASVGIRPGDVVRGGHAAQVAPISGMMLGRV
;
A
#
# COMPACT_ATOMS: atom_id res chain seq x y z
N MET A 1 -23.44 -11.43 20.12
CA MET A 1 -22.43 -10.82 19.24
C MET A 1 -23.14 -9.87 18.30
N SER A 2 -22.62 -8.65 18.13
CA SER A 2 -23.19 -7.67 17.19
C SER A 2 -22.80 -8.04 15.75
N VAL A 3 -23.66 -7.73 14.78
CA VAL A 3 -23.36 -7.84 13.33
C VAL A 3 -22.11 -7.00 12.96
N LEU A 4 -21.76 -6.00 13.76
CA LEU A 4 -20.66 -5.07 13.52
C LEU A 4 -19.34 -5.44 14.22
N SER A 5 -19.24 -6.63 14.82
CA SER A 5 -18.10 -6.96 15.70
C SER A 5 -16.75 -6.91 14.96
N ASP A 6 -16.71 -7.30 13.68
CA ASP A 6 -15.48 -7.31 12.89
C ASP A 6 -15.07 -5.91 12.43
N GLN A 7 -16.05 -5.08 12.08
CA GLN A 7 -15.85 -3.67 11.72
C GLN A 7 -15.31 -2.87 12.90
N ILE A 8 -15.82 -3.13 14.11
CA ILE A 8 -15.32 -2.50 15.34
C ILE A 8 -13.86 -2.91 15.59
N ARG A 9 -13.53 -4.21 15.46
CA ARG A 9 -12.14 -4.68 15.61
C ARG A 9 -11.21 -4.06 14.57
N LEU A 10 -11.66 -3.97 13.32
CA LEU A 10 -10.89 -3.33 12.25
C LEU A 10 -10.62 -1.86 12.59
N ALA A 11 -11.65 -1.10 12.96
CA ALA A 11 -11.51 0.31 13.34
C ALA A 11 -10.54 0.52 14.52
N GLN A 12 -10.54 -0.39 15.50
CA GLN A 12 -9.63 -0.36 16.65
C GLN A 12 -8.17 -0.67 16.28
N SER A 13 -7.93 -1.39 15.18
CA SER A 13 -6.59 -1.73 14.70
C SER A 13 -5.96 -0.66 13.79
N LEU A 14 -6.72 0.38 13.41
CA LEU A 14 -6.24 1.41 12.49
C LEU A 14 -5.20 2.31 13.14
N GLN A 15 -4.17 2.65 12.37
CA GLN A 15 -3.25 3.74 12.71
C GLN A 15 -3.95 5.08 12.40
N PRO A 16 -4.25 5.95 13.39
CA PRO A 16 -4.98 7.19 13.16
C PRO A 16 -4.15 8.25 12.39
N VAL A 17 -2.82 8.08 12.34
CA VAL A 17 -1.91 8.96 11.61
C VAL A 17 -1.54 8.33 10.27
N GLY A 18 -1.82 9.03 9.18
CA GLY A 18 -1.37 8.63 7.85
C GLY A 18 0.14 8.75 7.72
N ILE A 19 0.78 7.72 7.15
CA ILE A 19 2.20 7.72 6.83
C ILE A 19 2.37 8.04 5.35
N ALA A 20 3.26 8.97 5.02
CA ALA A 20 3.56 9.34 3.65
C ALA A 20 5.06 9.49 3.43
N GLY A 21 5.53 9.02 2.29
CA GLY A 21 6.89 9.19 1.80
C GLY A 21 6.91 9.89 0.44
N ARG A 22 8.08 9.93 -0.18
CA ARG A 22 8.27 10.53 -1.52
C ARG A 22 9.04 9.61 -2.45
N VAL A 23 8.59 9.55 -3.70
CA VAL A 23 9.32 8.86 -4.76
C VAL A 23 10.69 9.51 -4.94
N VAL A 24 11.75 8.72 -4.85
CA VAL A 24 13.12 9.15 -5.15
C VAL A 24 13.48 8.80 -6.59
N ALA A 25 13.14 7.58 -7.01
CA ALA A 25 13.48 7.08 -8.33
C ALA A 25 12.55 5.95 -8.77
N LEU A 26 12.54 5.71 -10.07
CA LEU A 26 12.06 4.47 -10.68
C LEU A 26 13.28 3.67 -11.12
N ARG A 27 13.37 2.40 -10.71
CA ARG A 27 14.44 1.48 -11.11
C ARG A 27 13.82 0.24 -11.75
N GLY A 28 13.82 0.19 -13.08
CA GLY A 28 13.13 -0.86 -13.82
C GLY A 28 11.62 -0.78 -13.58
N LEU A 29 11.06 -1.79 -12.92
CA LEU A 29 9.63 -1.89 -12.58
C LEU A 29 9.31 -1.52 -11.13
N THR A 30 10.32 -1.15 -10.33
CA THR A 30 10.12 -0.78 -8.92
C THR A 30 10.22 0.72 -8.69
N VAL A 31 9.44 1.21 -7.73
CA VAL A 31 9.50 2.58 -7.23
C VAL A 31 10.33 2.57 -5.95
N ILE A 32 11.28 3.49 -5.86
CA ILE A 32 12.08 3.71 -4.66
C ILE A 32 11.47 4.90 -3.91
N VAL A 33 11.09 4.69 -2.65
CA VAL A 33 10.40 5.69 -1.84
C VAL A 33 11.20 5.96 -0.57
N ASP A 34 11.46 7.23 -0.30
CA ASP A 34 12.10 7.68 0.93
C ASP A 34 11.06 8.12 1.97
N GLN A 35 11.44 8.07 3.24
CA GLN A 35 10.62 8.44 4.40
C GLN A 35 9.27 7.69 4.48
N LEU A 36 9.25 6.42 4.05
CA LEU A 36 8.07 5.56 4.11
C LEU A 36 8.30 4.39 5.09
N PRO A 37 8.17 4.61 6.42
CA PRO A 37 8.43 3.59 7.44
C PRO A 37 7.26 2.58 7.55
N LEU A 38 6.85 1.99 6.43
CA LEU A 38 5.84 0.95 6.35
C LEU A 38 6.51 -0.42 6.23
N PRO A 39 5.95 -1.49 6.82
CA PRO A 39 6.50 -2.83 6.72
C PRO A 39 6.36 -3.41 5.30
N ILE A 40 7.13 -4.46 5.00
CA ILE A 40 6.88 -5.30 3.82
C ILE A 40 5.46 -5.86 3.90
N GLY A 41 4.76 -5.89 2.77
CA GLY A 41 3.34 -6.28 2.73
C GLY A 41 2.35 -5.13 2.91
N ALA A 42 2.83 -3.94 3.26
CA ALA A 42 1.97 -2.76 3.37
C ALA A 42 1.53 -2.28 1.98
N GLU A 43 0.23 -2.04 1.85
CA GLU A 43 -0.37 -1.45 0.68
C GLU A 43 -0.06 0.06 0.65
N ILE A 44 0.25 0.57 -0.53
CA ILE A 44 0.47 2.00 -0.77
C ILE A 44 -0.38 2.48 -1.94
N HIS A 45 -0.54 3.79 -2.06
CA HIS A 45 -0.90 4.41 -3.33
C HIS A 45 -0.04 5.64 -3.61
N VAL A 46 0.14 5.94 -4.90
CA VAL A 46 0.82 7.16 -5.36
C VAL A 46 -0.23 8.24 -5.61
N ASP A 47 -0.09 9.43 -5.02
CA ASP A 47 -1.10 10.50 -5.08
C ASP A 47 -1.34 11.01 -6.53
N SER A 48 -0.26 11.10 -7.32
CA SER A 48 -0.30 11.69 -8.67
C SER A 48 -1.05 10.84 -9.70
N THR A 49 -1.01 9.51 -9.54
CA THR A 49 -1.58 8.56 -10.51
C THR A 49 -2.72 7.72 -9.96
N GLY A 50 -2.88 7.67 -8.63
CA GLY A 50 -3.80 6.75 -7.96
C GLY A 50 -3.40 5.28 -8.06
N VAL A 51 -2.24 4.97 -8.65
CA VAL A 51 -1.76 3.60 -8.78
C VAL A 51 -1.41 3.05 -7.40
N GLN A 52 -1.92 1.86 -7.13
CA GLN A 52 -1.62 1.10 -5.93
C GLN A 52 -0.36 0.26 -6.08
N GLY A 53 0.21 -0.12 -4.95
CA GLY A 53 1.34 -1.04 -4.91
C GLY A 53 1.57 -1.58 -3.51
N GLU A 54 2.71 -2.23 -3.35
CA GLU A 54 3.10 -2.91 -2.11
C GLU A 54 4.58 -2.67 -1.82
N VAL A 55 4.92 -2.49 -0.54
CA VAL A 55 6.31 -2.51 -0.09
C VAL A 55 6.83 -3.95 -0.17
N VAL A 56 7.80 -4.21 -1.04
CA VAL A 56 8.38 -5.54 -1.27
C VAL A 56 9.79 -5.70 -0.67
N GLY A 57 10.37 -4.62 -0.17
CA GLY A 57 11.68 -4.67 0.47
C GLY A 57 12.21 -3.30 0.85
N PHE A 58 13.46 -3.28 1.34
CA PHE A 58 14.17 -2.06 1.68
C PHE A 58 15.61 -2.13 1.18
N SER A 59 16.17 -0.99 0.82
CA SER A 59 17.59 -0.84 0.49
C SER A 59 18.06 0.54 0.93
N GLU A 60 19.19 0.60 1.65
CA GLU A 60 19.79 1.88 2.10
C GLU A 60 18.81 2.80 2.85
N GLY A 61 17.88 2.22 3.62
CA GLY A 61 16.86 2.97 4.37
C GLY A 61 15.67 3.44 3.52
N GLN A 62 15.63 3.15 2.23
CA GLN A 62 14.52 3.44 1.33
C GLN A 62 13.63 2.22 1.15
N ALA A 63 12.33 2.44 1.01
CA ALA A 63 11.37 1.41 0.68
C ALA A 63 11.41 1.11 -0.83
N ILE A 64 11.37 -0.17 -1.18
CA ILE A 64 11.21 -0.66 -2.55
C ILE A 64 9.76 -1.07 -2.71
N VAL A 65 9.09 -0.46 -3.67
CA VAL A 65 7.66 -0.65 -3.94
C VAL A 65 7.47 -1.29 -5.30
N MET A 66 6.63 -2.32 -5.33
CA MET A 66 6.10 -2.92 -6.56
C MET A 66 4.71 -2.36 -6.83
N LEU A 67 4.47 -1.89 -8.05
CA LEU A 67 3.16 -1.35 -8.43
C LEU A 67 2.25 -2.47 -8.94
N PHE A 68 0.96 -2.37 -8.66
CA PHE A 68 -0.07 -3.26 -9.22
C PHE A 68 -0.54 -2.84 -10.63
N GLY A 69 -0.04 -1.70 -11.12
CA GLY A 69 -0.37 -1.14 -12.42
C GLY A 69 0.83 -0.47 -13.11
N ALA A 70 0.54 0.28 -14.17
CA ALA A 70 1.57 0.96 -14.94
C ALA A 70 2.25 2.09 -14.15
N SER A 71 3.57 2.26 -14.34
CA SER A 71 4.34 3.35 -13.73
C SER A 71 4.25 4.69 -14.49
N VAL A 72 3.49 4.72 -15.59
CA VAL A 72 3.36 5.91 -16.44
C VAL A 72 2.83 7.09 -15.62
N GLY A 73 3.55 8.21 -15.68
CA GLY A 73 3.19 9.44 -14.98
C GLY A 73 3.79 9.59 -13.59
N ILE A 74 4.38 8.55 -13.01
CA ILE A 74 5.08 8.63 -11.72
C ILE A 74 6.42 9.35 -11.90
N ARG A 75 6.74 10.28 -11.00
CA ARG A 75 7.95 11.10 -11.04
C ARG A 75 8.63 11.20 -9.68
N PRO A 76 9.95 11.45 -9.63
CA PRO A 76 10.60 11.84 -8.39
C PRO A 76 9.88 13.03 -7.74
N GLY A 77 9.70 12.96 -6.42
CA GLY A 77 8.98 13.94 -5.62
C GLY A 77 7.50 13.63 -5.38
N ASP A 78 6.90 12.71 -6.16
CA ASP A 78 5.52 12.29 -5.97
C ASP A 78 5.29 11.74 -4.57
N VAL A 79 4.12 12.06 -4.01
CA VAL A 79 3.74 11.60 -2.67
C VAL A 79 3.22 10.17 -2.75
N VAL A 80 3.72 9.32 -1.85
CA VAL A 80 3.26 7.95 -1.67
C VAL A 80 2.67 7.82 -0.28
N ARG A 81 1.43 7.33 -0.17
CA ARG A 81 0.73 7.17 1.10
C ARG A 81 0.54 5.70 1.43
N GLY A 82 0.70 5.37 2.71
CA GLY A 82 0.31 4.07 3.24
C GLY A 82 -1.21 3.93 3.30
N GLY A 83 -1.71 2.81 2.78
CA GLY A 83 -3.07 2.33 2.99
C GLY A 83 -3.11 1.40 4.19
N HIS A 84 -3.35 0.11 3.93
CA HIS A 84 -3.41 -0.91 4.97
C HIS A 84 -2.01 -1.44 5.33
N ALA A 85 -1.75 -1.62 6.63
CA ALA A 85 -0.52 -2.23 7.12
C ALA A 85 -0.38 -3.72 6.74
N ALA A 86 -1.49 -4.38 6.38
CA ALA A 86 -1.52 -5.74 5.85
C ALA A 86 -2.68 -5.86 4.85
N GLN A 87 -2.43 -6.54 3.73
CA GLN A 87 -3.46 -6.79 2.73
C GLN A 87 -4.53 -7.73 3.29
N VAL A 88 -5.80 -7.38 3.06
CA VAL A 88 -6.95 -8.24 3.37
C VAL A 88 -7.69 -8.55 2.07
N ALA A 89 -8.25 -9.75 1.98
CA ALA A 89 -9.10 -10.15 0.87
C ALA A 89 -10.49 -10.49 1.39
N PRO A 90 -11.57 -10.09 0.68
CA PRO A 90 -12.91 -10.55 1.00
C PRO A 90 -12.97 -12.07 0.84
N ILE A 91 -13.64 -12.75 1.75
CA ILE A 91 -13.93 -14.19 1.66
C ILE A 91 -15.43 -14.41 1.79
N SER A 92 -16.00 -15.26 0.94
CA SER A 92 -17.39 -15.71 1.10
C SER A 92 -17.67 -16.96 0.26
N GLY A 93 -18.76 -17.67 0.58
CA GLY A 93 -19.27 -18.73 -0.29
C GLY A 93 -19.66 -18.23 -1.68
N MET A 94 -19.95 -16.93 -1.84
CA MET A 94 -20.26 -16.33 -3.16
C MET A 94 -19.04 -16.22 -4.07
N MET A 95 -17.82 -16.49 -3.57
CA MET A 95 -16.61 -16.53 -4.39
C MET A 95 -16.45 -17.86 -5.14
N LEU A 96 -17.22 -18.89 -4.79
CA LEU A 96 -17.18 -20.17 -5.50
C LEU A 96 -17.58 -19.97 -6.97
N GLY A 97 -16.71 -20.38 -7.89
CA GLY A 97 -16.94 -20.26 -9.33
C GLY A 97 -16.68 -18.86 -9.92
N ARG A 98 -16.07 -17.94 -9.16
CA ARG A 98 -15.59 -16.64 -9.65
C ARG A 98 -14.09 -16.71 -9.97
N VAL A 99 -13.65 -15.85 -10.90
CA VAL A 99 -12.24 -15.55 -11.21
C VAL A 99 -12.03 -14.07 -10.99
#